data_AF-A0A951N3R3-F1
#
_entry.id   AF-A0A951N3R3-F1
#
_cell.length_a   1.000
_cell.length_b   1.000
_cell.length_c   1.000
_cell.angle_alpha   90.00
_cell.angle_beta   90.00
_cell.angle_gamma   90.00
#
_symmetry.space_group_name_H-M   'P 1'
#
loop_
_entity.id
_entity.type
_entity.pdbx_description
1 polymer ?
#
loop_
_entity_poly.entity_id
_entity_poly.type
_entity_poly.pdbx_seq_one_letter_code
_entity_poly.pdbx_strand_id
1 'polypeptide(L)'
;MKTFMIPADESSERSIERQIRSFIRHWVGLLASDKYEDAVDLILPEIPGASGSVNSSEATERTPELLKAVITNYGTPEPWEGQDQTYKVVPIDDFLRKDFEAGLNIEFRPFEMLGKNYLGGIHVDLPLNYEEGNAVGDLTARFYFQRVSKDEMALVLHDIHML
;
A
#
# COMPACT_ATOMS: atom_id res chain seq x y z
N MET A 1 -8.00 11.32 -11.17
CA MET A 1 -7.48 10.00 -10.77
C MET A 1 -6.51 9.53 -11.85
N LYS A 2 -5.22 9.38 -11.54
CA LYS A 2 -4.22 8.86 -12.49
C LYS A 2 -4.23 7.34 -12.39
N THR A 3 -5.09 6.70 -13.17
CA THR A 3 -5.14 5.24 -13.26
C THR A 3 -3.80 4.73 -13.80
N PHE A 4 -3.19 3.76 -13.11
CA PHE A 4 -2.04 3.05 -13.63
C PHE A 4 -2.50 2.21 -14.84
N MET A 5 -2.08 2.64 -16.03
CA MET A 5 -2.38 1.92 -17.26
C MET A 5 -1.49 0.70 -17.34
N ILE A 6 -2.09 -0.49 -17.37
CA ILE A 6 -1.39 -1.75 -17.61
C ILE A 6 -2.02 -2.36 -18.87
N PRO A 7 -1.37 -2.26 -20.05
CA PRO A 7 -1.94 -2.72 -21.32
C PRO A 7 -2.34 -4.18 -21.22
N ALA A 8 -3.53 -4.52 -21.72
CA ALA A 8 -4.08 -5.88 -21.61
C ALA A 8 -4.03 -6.72 -22.88
N ASP A 9 -3.24 -6.28 -23.85
CA ASP A 9 -2.52 -7.19 -24.72
C ASP A 9 -1.72 -8.14 -23.82
N GLU A 10 -2.13 -9.42 -23.75
CA GLU A 10 -1.42 -10.62 -23.28
C GLU A 10 -0.24 -10.40 -22.29
N SER A 11 -0.42 -9.53 -21.29
CA SER A 11 0.64 -9.19 -20.37
C SER A 11 0.77 -10.36 -19.40
N SER A 12 1.74 -11.25 -19.62
CA SER A 12 2.09 -12.31 -18.67
C SER A 12 2.14 -11.77 -17.23
N GLU A 13 1.83 -12.60 -16.23
CA GLU A 13 1.88 -12.20 -14.81
C GLU A 13 3.16 -11.43 -14.45
N ARG A 14 4.30 -11.79 -15.05
CA ARG A 14 5.58 -11.08 -14.92
C ARG A 14 5.54 -9.61 -15.34
N SER A 15 4.82 -9.29 -16.42
CA SER A 15 4.68 -7.90 -16.89
C SER A 15 3.82 -7.09 -15.92
N ILE A 16 2.74 -7.70 -15.40
CA ILE A 16 1.88 -7.09 -14.40
C ILE A 16 2.66 -6.87 -13.09
N GLU A 17 3.38 -7.88 -12.65
CA GLU A 17 4.21 -7.84 -11.44
C GLU A 17 5.22 -6.68 -11.50
N ARG A 18 5.92 -6.52 -12.63
CA ARG A 18 6.87 -5.42 -12.84
C ARG A 18 6.19 -4.04 -12.73
N GLN A 19 4.97 -3.91 -13.27
CA GLN A 19 4.21 -2.66 -13.22
C GLN A 19 3.72 -2.37 -11.81
N ILE A 20 3.25 -3.38 -11.07
CA ILE A 20 2.91 -3.27 -9.65
C ILE A 20 4.15 -2.86 -8.83
N ARG A 21 5.30 -3.50 -9.03
CA ARG A 21 6.55 -3.11 -8.34
C ARG A 21 6.92 -1.66 -8.61
N SER A 22 6.80 -1.21 -9.86
CA SER A 22 7.03 0.20 -10.21
C SER A 22 6.02 1.15 -9.55
N PHE A 23 4.74 0.76 -9.48
CA PHE A 23 3.71 1.50 -8.75
C PHE A 23 4.10 1.67 -7.30
N ILE A 24 4.38 0.57 -6.61
CA ILE A 24 4.59 0.56 -5.17
C ILE A 24 5.83 1.39 -4.82
N ARG A 25 6.92 1.28 -5.60
CA ARG A 25 8.09 2.17 -5.44
C ARG A 25 7.73 3.65 -5.58
N HIS A 26 6.90 3.99 -6.57
CA HIS A 26 6.48 5.37 -6.77
C HIS A 26 5.64 5.88 -5.60
N TRP A 27 4.68 5.08 -5.15
CA TRP A 27 3.82 5.39 -4.01
C TRP A 27 4.65 5.56 -2.72
N VAL A 28 5.57 4.65 -2.43
CA VAL A 28 6.53 4.78 -1.31
C VAL A 28 7.38 6.06 -1.44
N GLY A 29 7.83 6.40 -2.65
CA GLY A 29 8.57 7.63 -2.91
C GLY A 29 7.78 8.91 -2.63
N LEU A 30 6.46 8.90 -2.86
CA LEU A 30 5.58 10.01 -2.48
C LEU A 30 5.47 10.14 -0.96
N LEU A 31 5.28 9.02 -0.25
CA LEU A 31 5.25 9.02 1.21
C LEU A 31 6.57 9.51 1.83
N ALA A 32 7.70 9.03 1.30
CA ALA A 32 9.03 9.48 1.72
C ALA A 32 9.29 10.97 1.47
N SER A 33 8.52 11.59 0.58
CA SER A 33 8.59 13.02 0.26
C SER A 33 7.49 13.84 0.96
N ASP A 34 6.80 13.27 1.96
CA ASP A 34 5.65 13.86 2.66
C ASP A 34 4.47 14.25 1.73
N LYS A 35 4.36 13.63 0.55
CA LYS A 35 3.30 13.88 -0.45
C LYS A 35 2.12 12.93 -0.27
N TYR A 36 1.47 12.98 0.88
CA TYR A 36 0.35 12.09 1.22
C TYR A 36 -0.88 12.31 0.35
N GLU A 37 -1.15 13.55 -0.08
CA GLU A 37 -2.22 13.87 -1.05
C GLU A 37 -2.02 13.12 -2.37
N ASP A 38 -0.85 13.26 -2.98
CA ASP A 38 -0.50 12.55 -4.21
C ASP A 38 -0.55 11.02 -4.02
N ALA A 39 -0.12 10.52 -2.86
CA ALA A 39 -0.11 9.09 -2.56
C ALA A 39 -1.53 8.51 -2.43
N VAL A 40 -2.46 9.25 -1.84
CA VAL A 40 -3.88 8.90 -1.78
C VAL A 40 -4.51 8.96 -3.18
N ASP A 41 -4.19 9.98 -3.98
CA ASP A 41 -4.71 10.15 -5.33
C ASP A 41 -4.29 9.05 -6.33
N LEU A 42 -3.21 8.31 -6.02
CA LEU A 42 -2.73 7.19 -6.82
C LEU A 42 -3.52 5.89 -6.60
N ILE A 43 -4.23 5.76 -5.49
CA ILE A 43 -4.97 4.54 -5.12
C ILE A 43 -6.47 4.75 -5.27
N LEU A 44 -7.21 3.66 -5.47
CA LEU A 44 -8.66 3.73 -5.41
C LEU A 44 -9.12 3.96 -3.97
N PRO A 45 -10.08 4.89 -3.74
CA PRO A 45 -10.57 5.23 -2.41
C PRO A 45 -11.46 4.14 -1.80
N GLU A 46 -11.96 3.19 -2.59
CA GLU A 46 -12.97 2.23 -2.15
C GLU A 46 -12.37 1.09 -1.30
N ILE A 47 -12.74 1.01 -0.03
CA ILE A 47 -12.56 -0.20 0.79
C ILE A 47 -13.80 -1.07 0.64
N PRO A 48 -13.67 -2.38 0.34
CA PRO A 48 -14.76 -3.30 0.57
C PRO A 48 -14.95 -3.47 2.08
N GLY A 49 -16.08 -2.99 2.62
CA GLY A 49 -16.49 -3.07 4.02
C GLY A 49 -16.62 -4.49 4.61
N ALA A 50 -15.61 -5.33 4.49
CA ALA A 50 -15.53 -6.64 5.14
C ALA A 50 -14.09 -7.01 5.58
N SER A 51 -13.20 -6.02 5.72
CA SER A 51 -11.99 -6.24 6.52
C SER A 51 -12.43 -6.40 7.97
N GLY A 52 -12.13 -7.53 8.60
CA GLY A 52 -12.46 -7.81 10.01
C GLY A 52 -11.70 -6.95 11.02
N SER A 53 -11.08 -5.86 10.59
CA SER A 53 -10.48 -4.82 11.42
C SER A 53 -11.16 -3.50 11.07
N VAL A 54 -11.84 -2.93 12.06
CA VAL A 54 -12.64 -1.68 12.02
C VAL A 54 -14.04 -1.83 11.38
N ASN A 55 -15.06 -1.43 12.14
CA ASN A 55 -16.49 -1.55 11.83
C ASN A 55 -16.83 -1.07 10.41
N SER A 56 -17.31 -1.98 9.59
CA SER A 56 -17.67 -1.81 8.17
C SER A 56 -18.86 -0.89 7.87
N SER A 57 -19.37 -0.13 8.85
CA SER A 57 -20.41 0.88 8.66
C SER A 57 -19.86 2.30 8.47
N GLU A 58 -18.57 2.51 8.74
CA GLU A 58 -17.87 3.77 8.49
C GLU A 58 -16.80 3.46 7.45
N ALA A 59 -17.11 3.64 6.16
CA ALA A 59 -16.10 3.65 5.12
C ALA A 59 -15.15 4.82 5.44
N THR A 60 -14.13 4.57 6.25
CA THR A 60 -13.18 5.58 6.71
C THR A 60 -12.50 6.11 5.47
N GLU A 61 -12.86 7.35 5.11
CA GLU A 61 -12.26 8.03 3.99
C GLU A 61 -10.74 7.97 4.17
N ARG A 62 -10.05 7.42 3.17
CA ARG A 62 -8.59 7.40 3.14
C ARG A 62 -8.10 8.81 2.91
N THR A 63 -8.06 9.60 3.98
CA THR A 63 -7.52 10.95 3.89
C THR A 63 -5.99 10.90 3.98
N PRO A 64 -5.29 11.88 3.39
CA PRO A 64 -3.85 12.04 3.57
C PRO A 64 -3.43 12.06 5.05
N GLU A 65 -4.25 12.66 5.90
CA GLU A 65 -4.02 12.75 7.35
C GLU A 65 -4.11 11.38 8.02
N LEU A 66 -5.12 10.57 7.68
CA LEU A 66 -5.26 9.23 8.22
C LEU A 66 -4.09 8.34 7.77
N LEU A 67 -3.70 8.40 6.50
CA LEU A 67 -2.56 7.65 5.98
C LEU A 67 -1.27 8.02 6.73
N LYS A 68 -1.04 9.33 6.92
CA LYS A 68 0.11 9.82 7.68
C LYS A 68 0.05 9.37 9.14
N ALA A 69 -1.11 9.45 9.79
CA ALA A 69 -1.29 9.07 11.19
C ALA A 69 -1.02 7.58 11.40
N VAL A 70 -1.57 6.72 10.55
CA VAL A 70 -1.36 5.27 10.59
C VAL A 70 0.11 4.91 10.44
N ILE A 71 0.86 5.60 9.57
CA ILE A 71 2.32 5.39 9.48
C ILE A 71 3.01 5.92 10.73
N THR A 72 2.69 7.14 11.15
CA THR A 72 3.32 7.83 12.30
C THR A 72 3.20 7.03 13.58
N ASN A 73 2.02 6.43 13.80
CA ASN A 73 1.70 5.60 14.96
C ASN A 73 1.68 4.12 14.58
N TYR A 74 2.53 3.72 13.65
CA TYR A 74 2.94 2.34 13.40
C TYR A 74 1.77 1.34 13.34
N GLY A 75 0.83 1.62 12.45
CA GLY A 75 -0.33 0.78 12.15
C GLY A 75 -1.63 1.24 12.81
N THR A 76 -1.61 2.32 13.60
CA THR A 76 -2.79 2.80 14.33
C THR A 76 -3.14 4.26 14.00
N PRO A 77 -4.43 4.65 13.97
CA PRO A 77 -4.82 6.02 13.65
C PRO A 77 -4.44 7.02 14.76
N GLU A 78 -4.32 6.56 16.00
CA GLU A 78 -4.00 7.37 17.17
C GLU A 78 -2.75 6.80 17.85
N PRO A 79 -1.90 7.65 18.47
CA PRO A 79 -0.75 7.16 19.22
C PRO A 79 -1.20 6.29 20.41
N TRP A 80 -0.44 5.25 20.72
CA TRP A 80 -0.69 4.43 21.89
C TRP A 80 0.17 4.84 23.09
N GLU A 81 -0.30 4.47 24.29
CA GLU A 81 0.45 4.69 25.52
C GLU A 81 1.74 3.88 25.52
N GLY A 82 2.89 4.54 25.60
CA GLY A 82 4.22 3.92 25.48
C GLY A 82 4.79 3.92 24.05
N GLN A 83 4.23 4.70 23.14
CA GLN A 83 4.87 4.96 21.85
C GLN A 83 6.09 5.87 22.04
N ASP A 84 7.28 5.29 22.02
CA ASP A 84 8.54 6.02 22.23
C ASP A 84 9.06 6.71 20.95
N GLN A 85 8.58 6.25 19.77
CA GLN A 85 9.03 6.76 18.48
C GLN A 85 7.85 7.07 17.54
N THR A 86 7.97 8.14 16.77
CA THR A 86 7.13 8.40 15.59
C THR A 86 7.82 7.94 14.32
N TYR A 87 7.08 7.31 13.42
CA TYR A 87 7.63 6.76 12.19
C TYR A 87 7.29 7.61 10.96
N LYS A 88 8.14 7.52 9.95
CA LYS A 88 7.99 8.12 8.64
C LYS A 88 8.57 7.17 7.62
N VAL A 89 7.93 7.12 6.46
CA VAL A 89 8.52 6.42 5.31
C VAL A 89 9.79 7.12 4.89
N VAL A 90 10.83 6.35 4.59
CA VAL A 90 12.12 6.86 4.09
C VAL A 90 12.34 6.42 2.65
N PRO A 91 13.17 7.14 1.87
CA PRO A 91 13.46 6.75 0.50
C PRO A 91 14.11 5.36 0.42
N ILE A 92 13.75 4.60 -0.63
CA ILE A 92 14.41 3.32 -0.93
C ILE A 92 15.76 3.60 -1.57
N ASP A 93 16.81 3.67 -0.76
CA ASP A 93 18.19 3.78 -1.21
C ASP A 93 18.80 2.41 -1.55
N ASP A 94 20.08 2.38 -1.92
CA ASP A 94 20.77 1.15 -2.29
C ASP A 94 20.93 0.17 -1.12
N PHE A 95 20.93 0.67 0.12
CA PHE A 95 21.02 -0.15 1.32
C PHE A 95 19.70 -0.88 1.59
N LEU A 96 18.57 -0.17 1.49
CA LEU A 96 17.24 -0.71 1.73
C LEU A 96 16.67 -1.51 0.56
N ARG A 97 17.19 -1.32 -0.66
CA ARG A 97 16.61 -1.88 -1.89
C ARG A 97 16.37 -3.38 -1.81
N LYS A 98 17.36 -4.13 -1.29
CA LYS A 98 17.27 -5.59 -1.23
C LYS A 98 16.17 -6.05 -0.29
N ASP A 99 16.11 -5.47 0.91
CA ASP A 99 15.15 -5.84 1.94
C ASP A 99 13.74 -5.39 1.55
N PHE A 100 13.62 -4.21 0.94
CA PHE A 100 12.36 -3.73 0.39
C PHE A 100 11.80 -4.66 -0.70
N GLU A 101 12.64 -5.14 -1.63
CA GLU A 101 12.17 -6.10 -2.64
C GLU A 101 11.76 -7.45 -2.04
N ALA A 102 12.39 -7.86 -0.95
CA ALA A 102 12.05 -9.09 -0.23
C ALA A 102 10.73 -8.95 0.54
N GLY A 103 10.47 -7.78 1.11
CA GLY A 103 9.21 -7.44 1.79
C GLY A 103 8.05 -7.09 0.85
N LEU A 104 8.28 -7.04 -0.47
CA LEU A 104 7.24 -6.81 -1.49
C LEU A 104 6.81 -8.14 -2.12
N ASN A 105 5.70 -8.69 -1.61
CA ASN A 105 5.06 -9.90 -2.08
C ASN A 105 3.81 -9.58 -2.93
N ILE A 106 3.67 -10.24 -4.08
CA ILE A 106 2.52 -10.09 -5.00
C ILE A 106 1.92 -11.47 -5.24
N GLU A 107 0.66 -11.62 -4.86
CA GLU A 107 -0.06 -12.89 -4.96
C GLU A 107 -1.14 -12.80 -6.02
N PHE A 108 -0.97 -13.50 -7.14
CA PHE A 108 -1.98 -13.65 -8.19
C PHE A 108 -2.99 -14.74 -7.82
N ARG A 109 -3.81 -14.46 -6.80
CA ARG A 109 -4.88 -15.34 -6.35
C ARG A 109 -6.22 -14.62 -6.52
N PRO A 110 -6.93 -14.82 -7.64
CA PRO A 110 -8.19 -14.14 -7.88
C PRO A 110 -9.23 -14.47 -6.80
N PHE A 111 -9.97 -13.46 -6.36
CA PHE A 111 -11.06 -13.61 -5.38
C PHE A 111 -12.14 -12.56 -5.58
N GLU A 112 -13.34 -12.83 -5.07
CA GLU A 112 -14.45 -11.90 -5.08
C GLU A 112 -14.68 -11.36 -3.67
N MET A 113 -14.93 -10.05 -3.54
CA MET A 113 -15.32 -9.43 -2.29
C MET A 113 -16.27 -8.26 -2.57
N LEU A 114 -17.44 -8.28 -1.91
CA LEU A 114 -18.51 -7.28 -2.06
C LEU A 114 -18.90 -7.00 -3.52
N GLY A 115 -19.02 -8.07 -4.33
CA GLY A 115 -19.41 -7.96 -5.74
C GLY A 115 -18.32 -7.40 -6.67
N LYS A 116 -17.07 -7.24 -6.17
CA LYS A 116 -15.91 -6.85 -6.97
C LYS A 116 -14.94 -8.02 -7.11
N ASN A 117 -14.38 -8.15 -8.31
CA ASN A 117 -13.40 -9.19 -8.63
C ASN A 117 -11.99 -8.62 -8.55
N TYR A 118 -11.20 -9.16 -7.63
CA TYR A 118 -9.79 -8.85 -7.48
C TYR A 118 -8.95 -9.93 -8.16
N LEU A 119 -7.83 -9.52 -8.75
CA LEU A 119 -6.87 -10.41 -9.39
C LEU A 119 -5.85 -10.97 -8.39
N GLY A 120 -5.76 -10.36 -7.21
CA GLY A 120 -4.77 -10.73 -6.22
C GLY A 120 -4.56 -9.69 -5.12
N GLY A 121 -3.56 -9.95 -4.30
CA GLY A 121 -3.11 -9.10 -3.19
C GLY A 121 -1.64 -8.71 -3.32
N ILE A 122 -1.28 -7.61 -2.68
CA ILE A 122 0.10 -7.11 -2.58
C ILE A 122 0.34 -6.80 -1.12
N HIS A 123 1.43 -7.33 -0.57
CA HIS A 123 1.91 -7.00 0.76
C HIS A 123 3.25 -6.31 0.57
N VAL A 124 3.41 -5.11 1.13
CA VAL A 124 4.68 -4.38 1.08
C VAL A 124 5.04 -3.82 2.45
N ASP A 125 6.17 -4.27 2.95
CA ASP A 125 6.79 -3.75 4.17
C ASP A 125 7.38 -2.37 3.93
N LEU A 126 7.02 -1.40 4.78
CA LEU A 126 7.42 -0.02 4.60
C LEU A 126 8.86 0.23 5.09
N PRO A 127 9.69 0.94 4.32
CA PRO A 127 10.98 1.44 4.81
C PRO A 127 10.73 2.62 5.75
N LEU A 128 11.18 2.54 7.00
CA LEU A 128 10.93 3.55 8.04
C LEU A 128 12.22 4.05 8.70
N ASN A 129 12.12 5.18 9.39
CA ASN A 129 13.20 5.80 10.18
C ASN A 129 13.23 5.27 11.63
N TYR A 130 13.80 4.09 11.87
CA TYR A 130 13.98 3.61 13.25
C TYR A 130 15.07 4.41 13.99
N GLU A 131 15.07 4.39 15.32
CA GLU A 131 16.09 5.05 16.15
C GLU A 131 17.51 4.59 15.81
N GLU A 132 17.68 3.31 15.51
CA GLU A 132 18.96 2.69 15.15
C GLU A 132 19.37 2.95 13.69
N GLY A 133 18.46 3.52 12.88
CA GLY A 133 18.67 3.82 11.48
C GLY A 133 17.49 3.43 10.59
N ASN A 134 17.64 3.71 9.31
CA ASN A 134 16.61 3.37 8.33
C ASN A 134 16.58 1.84 8.11
N ALA A 135 15.40 1.24 8.16
CA ALA A 135 15.21 -0.18 7.92
C ALA A 135 13.83 -0.47 7.30
N VAL A 136 13.67 -1.65 6.71
CA VAL A 136 12.36 -2.22 6.37
C VAL A 136 11.94 -3.08 7.56
N GLY A 137 10.80 -2.76 8.19
CA GLY A 137 10.28 -3.54 9.33
C GLY A 137 8.90 -4.12 9.06
N ASP A 138 8.17 -4.45 10.13
CA ASP A 138 6.91 -5.22 10.04
C ASP A 138 5.64 -4.38 9.79
N LEU A 139 5.80 -3.06 9.57
CA LEU A 139 4.67 -2.22 9.17
C LEU A 139 4.36 -2.45 7.68
N THR A 140 3.35 -3.26 7.42
CA THR A 140 2.99 -3.72 6.08
C THR A 140 1.77 -2.99 5.55
N ALA A 141 1.90 -2.39 4.35
CA ALA A 141 0.76 -1.92 3.57
C ALA A 141 0.21 -3.06 2.71
N ARG A 142 -1.10 -3.34 2.82
CA ARG A 142 -1.78 -4.34 1.99
C ARG A 142 -2.59 -3.66 0.92
N PHE A 143 -2.47 -4.14 -0.31
CA PHE A 143 -3.30 -3.70 -1.42
C PHE A 143 -4.00 -4.89 -2.07
N TYR A 144 -5.15 -4.63 -2.67
CA TYR A 144 -5.71 -5.49 -3.69
C TYR A 144 -5.58 -4.81 -5.04
N PHE A 145 -5.46 -5.60 -6.11
CA PHE A 145 -5.48 -5.07 -7.46
C PHE A 145 -6.60 -5.70 -8.27
N GLN A 146 -7.31 -4.86 -9.00
CA GLN A 146 -8.42 -5.24 -9.85
C GLN A 146 -8.29 -4.61 -11.23
N ARG A 147 -8.89 -5.25 -12.22
CA ARG A 147 -9.01 -4.70 -13.57
C ARG A 147 -10.24 -3.77 -13.61
N VAL A 148 -10.04 -2.53 -14.06
CA VAL A 148 -11.11 -1.51 -14.13
C VAL A 148 -11.64 -1.33 -15.57
N SER A 149 -10.81 -1.62 -16.57
CA SER A 149 -11.22 -1.67 -17.97
C SER A 149 -10.40 -2.73 -18.69
N LYS A 150 -10.52 -2.86 -20.02
CA LYS A 150 -9.66 -3.80 -20.75
C LYS A 150 -8.20 -3.50 -20.45
N ASP A 151 -7.77 -2.25 -20.53
CA ASP A 151 -6.35 -1.84 -20.51
C ASP A 151 -5.89 -1.19 -19.19
N GLU A 152 -6.69 -1.28 -18.14
CA GLU A 152 -6.42 -0.56 -16.89
C GLU A 152 -6.60 -1.46 -15.67
N MET A 153 -5.68 -1.30 -14.73
CA MET A 153 -5.77 -1.88 -13.40
C MET A 153 -5.64 -0.79 -12.35
N ALA A 154 -6.24 -1.04 -11.20
CA ALA A 154 -6.19 -0.14 -10.08
C ALA A 154 -5.83 -0.88 -8.81
N LEU A 155 -5.04 -0.21 -7.97
CA LEU A 155 -4.70 -0.69 -6.65
C LEU A 155 -5.63 -0.04 -5.63
N VAL A 156 -6.20 -0.88 -4.78
CA VAL A 156 -7.00 -0.51 -3.64
C VAL A 156 -6.12 -0.78 -2.43
N LEU A 157 -5.65 0.24 -1.73
CA LEU A 157 -5.06 0.01 -0.40
C LEU A 157 -6.16 -0.65 0.45
N HIS A 158 -5.80 -1.59 1.31
CA HIS A 158 -6.73 -2.30 2.20
C HIS A 158 -6.56 -1.80 3.63
N ASP A 159 -5.32 -1.80 4.10
CA ASP A 159 -4.90 -1.24 5.37
C ASP A 159 -3.37 -1.16 5.44
N ILE A 160 -2.88 -0.59 6.54
CA ILE A 160 -1.49 -0.63 6.95
C ILE A 160 -1.50 -1.10 8.39
N HIS A 161 -0.78 -2.17 8.71
CA HIS A 161 -0.79 -2.80 10.02
C HIS A 161 0.54 -3.51 10.29
N MET A 162 0.78 -3.87 11.55
CA MET A 162 1.89 -4.74 11.93
C MET A 162 1.53 -6.21 11.65
N LEU A 163 2.46 -6.96 11.08
CA LEU A 163 2.36 -8.43 10.94
C LEU A 163 2.90 -9.20 12.16
#